data_AF-A0A7S2JE41-F1
#
_entry.id   AF-A0A7S2JE41-F1
#
_cell.length_a   1.000
_cell.length_b   1.000
_cell.length_c   1.000
_cell.angle_alpha   90.00
_cell.angle_beta   90.00
_cell.angle_gamma   90.00
#
_symmetry.space_group_name_H-M   'P 1'
#
loop_
_entity.id
_entity.type
_entity.pdbx_description
1 polymer ?
#
loop_
_entity_poly.entity_id
_entity_poly.type
_entity_poly.pdbx_seq_one_letter_code
_entity_poly.pdbx_strand_id
1 'polypeptide(L)'
;VGLATLEEFRRVHPITHHGDYQEYIDRVCKGEENVLAPGRPDMVAMTSGTSGSPKLVPHASDVSRTFFMRGVCVAFGILGNEFPEVIDSLLRSLKLVFRSQFQQLDSGLRVGSNSASPDNRGFDKLLCAYASPKAAYEIASERDALYAHALFA
;
A
#
# COMPACT_ATOMS: atom_id res chain seq x y z
N VAL A 1 -29.38 9.84 -6.04
CA VAL A 1 -29.84 10.29 -4.71
C VAL A 1 -28.61 10.37 -3.82
N GLY A 2 -28.21 11.56 -3.40
CA GLY A 2 -27.09 11.72 -2.48
C GLY A 2 -27.56 11.40 -1.06
N LEU A 3 -26.91 10.45 -0.40
CA LEU A 3 -27.08 10.23 1.04
C LEU A 3 -26.21 11.27 1.75
N ALA A 4 -26.78 12.03 2.68
CA ALA A 4 -26.08 13.14 3.33
C ALA A 4 -25.76 12.85 4.80
N THR A 5 -26.42 11.87 5.41
CA THR A 5 -26.23 11.53 6.82
C THR A 5 -25.83 10.07 7.05
N LEU A 6 -25.19 9.82 8.19
CA LEU A 6 -24.85 8.47 8.64
C LEU A 6 -26.09 7.59 8.82
N GLU A 7 -27.20 8.15 9.30
CA GLU A 7 -28.46 7.42 9.51
C GLU A 7 -29.09 6.99 8.20
N GLU A 8 -29.13 7.89 7.21
CA GLU A 8 -29.61 7.57 5.87
C GLU A 8 -28.80 6.44 5.24
N PHE A 9 -27.46 6.50 5.36
CA PHE A 9 -26.57 5.46 4.86
C PHE A 9 -26.83 4.11 5.54
N ARG A 10 -26.89 4.08 6.87
CA ARG A 10 -27.15 2.84 7.63
C ARG A 10 -28.49 2.20 7.32
N ARG A 11 -29.50 3.00 6.97
CA ARG A 11 -30.83 2.49 6.61
C ARG A 11 -30.86 1.77 5.27
N VAL A 12 -30.03 2.20 4.31
CA VAL A 12 -30.09 1.71 2.91
C VAL A 12 -28.93 0.81 2.52
N HIS A 13 -27.79 0.91 3.20
CA HIS A 13 -26.60 0.12 2.88
C HIS A 13 -26.47 -1.05 3.88
N PRO A 14 -26.62 -2.30 3.43
CA PRO A 14 -26.46 -3.47 4.30
C PRO A 14 -24.99 -3.66 4.71
N ILE A 15 -24.76 -4.49 5.72
CA ILE A 15 -23.42 -5.02 5.99
C ILE A 15 -23.11 -6.05 4.89
N THR A 16 -21.96 -5.91 4.25
CA THR A 16 -21.57 -6.70 3.08
C THR A 16 -20.26 -7.45 3.32
N HIS A 17 -19.98 -8.40 2.43
CA HIS A 17 -18.76 -9.16 2.34
C HIS A 17 -18.06 -8.90 1.00
N HIS A 18 -16.79 -9.29 0.89
CA HIS A 18 -16.00 -9.11 -0.33
C HIS A 18 -16.68 -9.68 -1.59
N GLY A 19 -17.32 -10.85 -1.47
CA GLY A 19 -18.01 -11.51 -2.58
C GLY A 19 -19.16 -10.70 -3.18
N ASP A 20 -19.81 -9.84 -2.40
CA ASP A 20 -20.89 -8.96 -2.87
C ASP A 20 -20.40 -7.94 -3.91
N TYR A 21 -19.08 -7.73 -3.98
CA TYR A 21 -18.44 -6.76 -4.88
C TYR A 21 -17.75 -7.41 -6.08
N GLN A 22 -17.81 -8.74 -6.23
CA GLN A 22 -17.00 -9.47 -7.23
C GLN A 22 -17.24 -8.95 -8.66
N GLU A 23 -18.50 -8.76 -9.05
CA GLU A 23 -18.85 -8.25 -10.39
C GLU A 23 -18.26 -6.85 -10.65
N TYR A 24 -18.30 -5.98 -9.65
CA TYR A 24 -17.74 -4.63 -9.73
C TYR A 24 -16.21 -4.66 -9.80
N ILE A 25 -15.58 -5.56 -9.04
CA ILE A 25 -14.13 -5.78 -9.08
C ILE A 25 -13.71 -6.29 -10.46
N ASP A 26 -14.46 -7.20 -11.07
CA ASP A 26 -14.17 -7.72 -12.41
C ASP A 26 -14.26 -6.62 -13.47
N ARG A 27 -15.28 -5.75 -13.38
CA ARG A 27 -15.44 -4.55 -14.23
C ARG A 27 -14.24 -3.61 -14.11
N VAL A 28 -13.82 -3.33 -12.88
CA VAL A 28 -12.60 -2.54 -12.60
C VAL A 28 -11.37 -3.20 -13.21
N CYS A 29 -11.20 -4.51 -13.04
CA CYS A 29 -10.05 -5.24 -13.59
C CYS A 29 -10.01 -5.21 -15.12
N LYS A 30 -11.17 -5.12 -15.78
CA LYS A 30 -11.29 -4.89 -17.23
C LYS A 30 -11.06 -3.44 -17.67
N GLY A 31 -10.83 -2.53 -16.73
CA GLY A 31 -10.49 -1.13 -16.99
C GLY A 31 -11.66 -0.16 -16.91
N GLU A 32 -12.83 -0.59 -16.43
CA GLU A 32 -13.95 0.32 -16.22
C GLU A 32 -13.69 1.27 -15.05
N GLU A 33 -13.86 2.57 -15.29
CA GLU A 33 -13.65 3.63 -14.30
C GLU A 33 -14.96 3.98 -13.59
N ASN A 34 -14.88 4.64 -12.43
CA ASN A 34 -16.05 5.12 -11.68
C ASN A 34 -17.03 4.02 -11.21
N VAL A 35 -16.53 2.79 -10.98
CA VAL A 35 -17.38 1.65 -10.57
C VAL A 35 -17.58 1.60 -9.05
N LEU A 36 -16.49 1.44 -8.27
CA LEU A 36 -16.54 1.37 -6.79
C LEU A 36 -16.10 2.68 -6.13
N ALA A 37 -15.28 3.46 -6.82
CA ALA A 37 -14.81 4.77 -6.38
C ALA A 37 -14.63 5.67 -7.61
N PRO A 38 -14.66 7.00 -7.45
CA PRO A 38 -14.41 7.94 -8.54
C PRO A 38 -13.05 7.72 -9.21
N GLY A 39 -13.03 7.75 -10.54
CA GLY A 39 -11.84 7.60 -11.37
C GLY A 39 -11.35 6.16 -11.54
N ARG A 40 -10.13 6.04 -12.07
CA ARG A 40 -9.40 4.79 -12.23
C ARG A 40 -8.54 4.50 -10.98
N PRO A 41 -8.58 3.29 -10.42
CA PRO A 41 -7.66 2.88 -9.36
C PRO A 41 -6.19 2.92 -9.81
N ASP A 42 -5.27 3.18 -8.87
CA ASP A 42 -3.83 3.17 -9.16
C ASP A 42 -3.29 1.74 -9.32
N MET A 43 -3.89 0.81 -8.57
CA MET A 43 -3.61 -0.62 -8.58
C MET A 43 -4.78 -1.41 -8.01
N VAL A 44 -4.72 -2.73 -8.12
CA VAL A 44 -5.60 -3.64 -7.41
C VAL A 44 -4.76 -4.39 -6.39
N ALA A 45 -5.02 -4.13 -5.11
CA ALA A 45 -4.34 -4.81 -4.03
C ALA A 45 -4.81 -6.26 -3.95
N MET A 46 -3.84 -7.18 -3.93
CA MET A 46 -4.08 -8.58 -3.74
C MET A 46 -3.82 -8.92 -2.27
N THR A 47 -4.86 -9.37 -1.59
CA THR A 47 -4.74 -9.87 -0.21
C THR A 47 -4.63 -11.39 -0.24
N SER A 48 -3.66 -11.93 0.49
CA SER A 48 -3.31 -13.35 0.55
C SER A 48 -4.31 -14.20 1.35
N GLY A 49 -5.61 -13.85 1.31
CA GLY A 49 -6.66 -14.34 2.20
C GLY A 49 -6.47 -15.79 2.65
N THR A 50 -6.56 -16.01 3.96
CA THR A 50 -6.21 -17.27 4.67
C THR A 50 -7.10 -18.49 4.33
N SER A 51 -7.91 -18.44 3.28
CA SER A 51 -8.97 -19.42 3.02
C SER A 51 -9.25 -19.75 1.55
N GLY A 52 -8.42 -19.32 0.59
CA GLY A 52 -8.59 -19.71 -0.82
C GLY A 52 -8.05 -18.70 -1.83
N SER A 53 -8.78 -18.51 -2.93
CA SER A 53 -8.42 -17.59 -4.01
C SER A 53 -8.16 -16.17 -3.46
N PRO A 54 -7.10 -15.50 -3.94
CA PRO A 54 -6.72 -14.18 -3.44
C PRO A 54 -7.85 -13.17 -3.64
N LYS A 55 -8.13 -12.36 -2.61
CA LYS A 55 -9.15 -11.31 -2.70
C LYS A 55 -8.51 -10.06 -3.27
N LEU A 56 -9.12 -9.56 -4.34
CA LEU A 56 -8.73 -8.33 -5.03
C LEU A 56 -9.49 -7.14 -4.43
N VAL A 57 -8.76 -6.06 -4.15
CA VAL A 57 -9.30 -4.82 -3.58
C VAL A 57 -8.79 -3.64 -4.42
N PRO A 58 -9.65 -3.02 -5.25
CA PRO A 58 -9.29 -1.83 -6.00
C PRO A 58 -8.83 -0.69 -5.09
N HIS A 59 -7.65 -0.15 -5.38
CA HIS A 59 -7.03 0.88 -4.57
C HIS A 59 -7.25 2.25 -5.22
N ALA A 60 -8.20 3.03 -4.67
CA ALA A 60 -8.48 4.37 -5.16
C ALA A 60 -7.24 5.28 -5.06
N SER A 61 -7.17 6.28 -5.94
CA SER A 61 -5.96 7.08 -6.17
C SER A 61 -5.54 7.96 -4.98
N ASP A 62 -6.46 8.26 -4.07
CA ASP A 62 -6.19 9.05 -2.87
C ASP A 62 -5.74 8.20 -1.67
N VAL A 63 -5.96 6.88 -1.69
CA VAL A 63 -5.75 6.01 -0.53
C VAL A 63 -4.28 6.00 -0.10
N SER A 64 -3.31 6.03 -1.02
CA SER A 64 -1.88 6.03 -0.64
C SER A 64 -1.50 7.31 0.10
N ARG A 65 -2.03 8.45 -0.37
CA ARG A 65 -1.82 9.74 0.29
C ARG A 65 -2.48 9.76 1.66
N THR A 66 -3.72 9.27 1.76
CA THR A 66 -4.46 9.20 3.02
C THR A 66 -3.76 8.30 4.02
N PHE A 67 -3.32 7.10 3.62
CA PHE A 67 -2.55 6.18 4.46
C PHE A 67 -1.26 6.80 4.97
N PHE A 68 -0.49 7.46 4.08
CA PHE A 68 0.76 8.09 4.48
C PHE A 68 0.53 9.26 5.44
N MET A 69 -0.34 10.20 5.08
CA MET A 69 -0.54 11.42 5.87
C MET A 69 -1.29 11.19 7.18
N ARG A 70 -2.29 10.30 7.19
CA ARG A 70 -3.15 10.06 8.37
C ARG A 70 -2.75 8.82 9.17
N GLY A 71 -1.84 7.99 8.66
CA GLY A 71 -1.30 6.84 9.38
C GLY A 71 0.18 7.04 9.69
N VAL A 72 1.02 6.99 8.65
CA VAL A 72 2.48 6.99 8.80
C VAL A 72 3.01 8.28 9.46
N CYS A 73 2.60 9.45 8.97
CA CYS A 73 3.04 10.73 9.54
C CYS A 73 2.58 10.92 11.00
N VAL A 74 1.41 10.39 11.37
CA VAL A 74 0.93 10.44 12.76
C VAL A 74 1.83 9.62 13.66
N ALA A 75 2.21 8.41 13.23
CA ALA A 75 3.15 7.57 13.97
C ALA A 75 4.51 8.26 14.15
N PHE A 76 5.05 8.89 13.10
CA PHE A 76 6.29 9.66 13.21
C PHE A 76 6.15 10.91 14.10
N GLY A 77 5.00 11.59 14.08
CA GLY A 77 4.73 12.70 14.97
C GLY A 77 4.75 12.29 16.45
N ILE A 78 4.17 11.13 16.78
CA ILE A 78 4.23 10.57 18.12
C ILE A 78 5.68 10.21 18.49
N LEU A 79 6.41 9.53 17.59
CA LEU A 79 7.81 9.16 17.84
C LEU A 79 8.70 10.37 18.08
N GLY A 80 8.51 11.47 17.33
CA GLY A 80 9.27 12.70 17.54
C GLY A 80 8.90 13.44 18.82
N ASN A 81 7.68 13.30 19.32
CA ASN A 81 7.27 13.88 20.59
C ASN A 81 7.80 13.08 21.79
N GLU A 82 7.70 11.75 21.73
CA GLU A 82 8.05 10.86 22.84
C GLU A 82 9.55 10.51 22.89
N PHE A 83 10.22 10.50 21.74
CA PHE A 83 11.64 10.11 21.60
C PHE A 83 12.41 11.11 20.73
N PRO A 84 12.44 12.41 21.10
CA PRO A 84 13.09 13.44 20.30
C PRO A 84 14.57 13.15 20.05
N GLU A 85 15.28 12.56 21.01
CA GLU A 85 16.69 12.18 20.90
C GLU A 85 16.96 11.14 19.81
N VAL A 86 15.98 10.30 19.48
CA VAL A 86 16.11 9.31 18.40
C VAL A 86 15.93 10.00 17.05
N ILE A 87 14.96 10.90 16.94
CA ILE A 87 14.64 11.62 15.71
C ILE A 87 15.72 12.66 15.35
N ASP A 88 16.28 13.36 16.35
CA ASP A 88 17.30 14.38 16.15
C ASP A 88 18.72 13.80 16.00
N SER A 89 18.86 12.48 16.12
CA SER A 89 20.14 11.79 15.93
C SER A 89 20.48 11.56 14.45
N LEU A 90 21.76 11.22 14.19
CA LEU A 90 22.20 10.73 12.88
C LEU A 90 21.95 9.22 12.68
N LEU A 91 21.22 8.57 13.60
CA LEU A 91 20.91 7.15 13.49
C LEU A 91 20.01 6.89 12.29
N ARG A 92 20.26 5.76 11.63
CA ARG A 92 19.45 5.31 10.49
C ARG A 92 18.69 4.06 10.88
N SER A 93 17.50 3.91 10.31
CA SER A 93 16.66 2.75 10.55
C SER A 93 17.01 1.60 9.61
N LEU A 94 17.07 0.38 10.16
CA LEU A 94 17.10 -0.83 9.36
C LEU A 94 15.69 -1.11 8.84
N LYS A 95 15.46 -0.86 7.55
CA LYS A 95 14.20 -1.15 6.88
C LYS A 95 14.37 -2.37 5.97
N LEU A 96 13.84 -3.50 6.41
CA LEU A 96 13.78 -4.75 5.63
C LEU A 96 12.58 -4.69 4.70
N VAL A 97 12.82 -4.43 3.42
CA VAL A 97 11.79 -4.36 2.38
C VAL A 97 12.31 -5.01 1.12
N PHE A 98 11.49 -5.87 0.53
CA PHE A 98 11.82 -6.64 -0.67
C PHE A 98 10.96 -6.17 -1.84
N ARG A 99 11.44 -6.42 -3.06
CA ARG A 99 10.69 -6.08 -4.27
C ARG A 99 9.47 -6.98 -4.40
N SER A 100 8.30 -6.37 -4.39
CA SER A 100 7.03 -7.07 -4.63
C SER A 100 6.84 -7.35 -6.11
N GLN A 101 6.40 -8.57 -6.44
CA GLN A 101 5.98 -8.89 -7.80
C GLN A 101 4.58 -8.33 -8.06
N PHE A 102 4.39 -7.78 -9.26
CA PHE A 102 3.10 -7.31 -9.75
C PHE A 102 2.77 -8.00 -11.07
N GLN A 103 1.51 -8.41 -11.21
CA GLN A 103 0.95 -8.83 -12.48
C GLN A 103 0.34 -7.61 -13.18
N GLN A 104 0.61 -7.44 -14.47
CA GLN A 104 -0.09 -6.45 -15.30
C GLN A 104 -1.30 -7.11 -15.97
N LEU A 105 -2.45 -6.45 -15.89
CA LEU A 105 -3.67 -6.85 -16.60
C LEU A 105 -3.73 -6.19 -17.98
N ASP A 106 -4.55 -6.74 -18.87
CA ASP A 106 -4.80 -6.17 -20.22
C ASP A 106 -5.34 -4.73 -20.16
N SER A 107 -6.03 -4.37 -19.07
CA SER A 107 -6.49 -3.01 -18.78
C SER A 107 -5.36 -2.03 -18.38
N GLY A 108 -4.12 -2.52 -18.32
CA GLY A 108 -2.95 -1.79 -17.84
C GLY A 108 -2.93 -1.58 -16.32
N LEU A 109 -3.89 -2.14 -15.56
CA LEU A 109 -3.86 -2.11 -14.10
C LEU A 109 -2.83 -3.12 -13.57
N ARG A 110 -2.19 -2.77 -12.46
CA ARG A 110 -1.27 -3.67 -11.75
C ARG A 110 -1.99 -4.35 -10.60
N VAL A 111 -1.82 -5.66 -10.47
CA VAL A 111 -2.31 -6.48 -9.36
C VAL A 111 -1.12 -6.96 -8.55
N GLY A 112 -1.14 -6.75 -7.24
CA GLY A 112 -0.06 -7.20 -6.38
C GLY A 112 -0.23 -6.78 -4.93
N SER A 113 0.78 -7.06 -4.11
CA SER A 113 0.74 -6.69 -2.69
C SER A 113 0.70 -5.17 -2.51
N ASN A 114 -0.09 -4.71 -1.54
CA ASN A 114 -0.11 -3.30 -1.13
C ASN A 114 1.03 -2.94 -0.15
N SER A 115 1.88 -3.90 0.20
CA SER A 115 3.04 -3.66 1.06
C SER A 115 4.00 -2.66 0.44
N ALA A 116 4.80 -2.01 1.30
CA ALA A 116 5.89 -1.17 0.83
C ALA A 116 6.83 -1.98 -0.07
N SER A 117 7.18 -1.41 -1.22
CA SER A 117 8.17 -1.95 -2.17
C SER A 117 9.20 -0.86 -2.47
N PRO A 118 10.46 -1.21 -2.78
CA PRO A 118 11.45 -0.26 -3.28
C PRO A 118 10.99 0.44 -4.57
N ASP A 119 10.13 -0.22 -5.34
CA ASP A 119 9.56 0.31 -6.59
C ASP A 119 8.44 1.33 -6.37
N ASN A 120 8.01 1.57 -5.12
CA ASN A 120 6.94 2.51 -4.83
C ASN A 120 7.38 3.96 -5.03
N ARG A 121 6.49 4.77 -5.62
CA ARG A 121 6.73 6.21 -5.81
C ARG A 121 7.01 6.87 -4.46
N GLY A 122 8.20 7.47 -4.34
CA GLY A 122 8.61 8.20 -3.14
C GLY A 122 9.43 7.38 -2.14
N PHE A 123 9.68 6.09 -2.39
CA PHE A 123 10.61 5.29 -1.57
C PHE A 123 11.99 5.95 -1.48
N ASP A 124 12.51 6.41 -2.63
CA ASP A 124 13.81 7.10 -2.72
C ASP A 124 13.92 8.34 -1.82
N LYS A 125 12.80 9.02 -1.52
CA LYS A 125 12.79 10.20 -0.66
C LYS A 125 13.08 9.87 0.81
N LEU A 126 12.91 8.60 1.20
CA LEU A 126 13.14 8.13 2.56
C LEU A 126 14.49 7.41 2.72
N LEU A 127 15.26 7.22 1.63
CA LEU A 127 16.55 6.51 1.68
C LEU A 127 17.55 7.15 2.65
N CYS A 128 17.50 8.46 2.85
CA CYS A 128 18.39 9.14 3.80
C CYS A 128 18.16 8.67 5.26
N ALA A 129 16.97 8.17 5.57
CA ALA A 129 16.62 7.64 6.89
C ALA A 129 16.95 6.14 7.04
N TYR A 130 17.46 5.48 5.99
CA TYR A 130 17.72 4.03 5.97
C TYR A 130 19.21 3.71 5.97
N ALA A 131 19.56 2.67 6.72
CA ALA A 131 20.95 2.22 6.87
C ALA A 131 21.50 1.61 5.56
N SER A 132 20.67 0.83 4.87
CA SER A 132 21.06 0.20 3.60
C SER A 132 21.11 1.19 2.43
N PRO A 133 22.11 1.09 1.53
CA PRO A 133 22.16 1.89 0.32
C PRO A 133 21.09 1.47 -0.68
N LYS A 134 20.74 2.35 -1.63
CA LYS A 134 19.75 2.06 -2.69
C LYS A 134 19.98 0.73 -3.40
N ALA A 135 21.24 0.42 -3.72
CA ALA A 135 21.60 -0.81 -4.42
C ALA A 135 21.16 -2.09 -3.67
N ALA A 136 21.11 -2.08 -2.33
CA ALA A 136 20.61 -3.22 -1.56
C ALA A 136 19.11 -3.50 -1.82
N TYR A 137 18.32 -2.44 -2.02
CA TYR A 137 16.88 -2.53 -2.30
C TYR A 137 16.55 -2.91 -3.75
N GLU A 138 17.53 -2.84 -4.66
CA GLU A 138 17.36 -3.20 -6.07
C GLU A 138 17.61 -4.69 -6.34
N ILE A 139 18.20 -5.41 -5.38
CA ILE A 139 18.48 -6.84 -5.45
C ILE A 139 17.16 -7.62 -5.54
N ALA A 140 17.01 -8.42 -6.59
CA ALA A 140 15.79 -9.19 -6.85
C ALA A 140 15.67 -10.44 -5.97
N SER A 141 16.79 -11.08 -5.63
CA SER A 141 16.83 -12.25 -4.76
C SER A 141 16.61 -11.83 -3.30
N GLU A 142 15.52 -12.27 -2.67
CA GLU A 142 15.23 -11.93 -1.27
C GLU A 142 16.36 -12.36 -0.32
N ARG A 143 16.99 -13.52 -0.59
CA ARG A 143 18.12 -14.01 0.20
C ARG A 143 19.30 -13.03 0.13
N ASP A 144 19.66 -12.60 -1.08
CA ASP A 144 20.82 -11.73 -1.29
C ASP A 144 20.52 -10.30 -0.82
N ALA A 145 19.29 -9.84 -0.98
CA ALA A 145 18.81 -8.56 -0.45
C ALA A 145 18.86 -8.57 1.09
N LEU A 146 18.40 -9.65 1.73
CA LEU A 146 18.47 -9.80 3.19
C LEU A 146 19.93 -9.79 3.67
N TYR A 147 20.82 -10.52 2.99
CA TYR A 147 22.25 -10.50 3.30
C TYR A 147 22.82 -9.08 3.20
N ALA A 148 22.50 -8.35 2.13
CA ALA A 148 22.93 -6.97 1.96
C ALA A 148 22.38 -6.05 3.07
N HIS A 149 21.10 -6.18 3.43
CA HIS A 149 20.52 -5.41 4.51
C HIS A 149 21.19 -5.68 5.86
N ALA A 150 21.51 -6.94 6.16
CA ALA A 150 22.23 -7.32 7.36
C ALA A 150 23.68 -6.79 7.39
N LEU A 151 24.34 -6.69 6.23
CA LEU A 151 25.70 -6.15 6.12
C LEU A 151 25.76 -4.64 6.42
N PHE A 152 24.70 -3.90 6.10
CA PHE A 152 24.61 -2.45 6.30
C PHE A 152 23.78 -2.04 7.53
N ALA A 153 23.36 -3.01 8.36
CA ALA A 153 22.53 -2.78 9.55
C ALA A 153 23.27 -2.02 10.66
#